data_AF-A0A8C8DV77-F1
#
_entry.id   AF-A0A8C8DV77-F1
#
_cell.length_a   1.000
_cell.length_b   1.000
_cell.length_c   1.000
_cell.angle_alpha   90.00
_cell.angle_beta   90.00
_cell.angle_gamma   90.00
#
_symmetry.space_group_name_H-M   'P 1'
#
loop_
_entity.id
_entity.type
_entity.pdbx_description
1 polymer ?
#
loop_
_entity_poly.entity_id
_entity_poly.type
_entity_poly.pdbx_seq_one_letter_code
_entity_poly.pdbx_strand_id
1 'polypeptide(L)'
;KPPRSKRLHDTWCLWLIYIISLTLQSDWVSVPLPTVSLFYLNALKLRSRSENKVTVHFINRDGEKISVKASPGDTLLDVVINEDLDFDGFGACEGTLACSTCHLIFNEEVYKKLGPVTDEEMDMLDLAYGLTDTSRLGCQICLTKSLDGIVARVPESVADIRQTKDGSS
;
A
#
# COMPACT_ATOMS: atom_id res chain seq x y z
N LYS A 1 -7.39 63.65 5.91
CA LYS A 1 -6.55 63.41 4.70
C LYS A 1 -6.32 61.91 4.53
N PRO A 2 -6.92 61.25 3.53
CA PRO A 2 -6.33 60.07 2.88
C PRO A 2 -5.88 60.44 1.44
N PRO A 3 -4.85 59.78 0.87
CA PRO A 3 -5.01 58.52 0.12
C PRO A 3 -3.86 57.49 0.39
N ARG A 4 -4.02 56.15 0.33
CA ARG A 4 -4.36 55.16 -0.74
C ARG A 4 -3.19 54.84 -1.72
N SER A 5 -2.45 53.75 -1.49
CA SER A 5 -1.57 53.06 -2.47
C SER A 5 -1.71 51.52 -2.34
N LYS A 6 -2.37 50.84 -3.30
CA LYS A 6 -1.84 50.05 -4.44
C LYS A 6 -1.05 48.80 -3.97
N ARG A 7 -1.70 47.65 -3.74
CA ARG A 7 -2.10 46.58 -4.69
C ARG A 7 -0.88 45.95 -5.42
N LEU A 8 -0.19 45.01 -4.75
CA LEU A 8 0.77 44.07 -5.34
C LEU A 8 -0.01 42.93 -6.02
N HIS A 9 -0.29 42.98 -7.32
CA HIS A 9 -0.85 41.83 -8.05
C HIS A 9 -0.52 41.82 -9.56
N ASP A 10 0.58 42.45 -10.00
CA ASP A 10 0.82 42.70 -11.44
C ASP A 10 2.15 42.14 -12.00
N THR A 11 2.69 41.05 -11.45
CA THR A 11 3.84 40.35 -12.06
C THR A 11 3.56 38.91 -12.50
N TRP A 12 2.48 38.28 -12.02
CA TRP A 12 2.13 36.91 -12.39
C TRP A 12 1.38 36.79 -13.73
N CYS A 13 0.65 37.84 -14.16
CA CYS A 13 -0.05 37.84 -15.45
C CYS A 13 0.88 37.96 -16.67
N LEU A 14 2.02 38.64 -16.53
CA LEU A 14 2.96 38.84 -17.65
C LEU A 14 3.73 37.56 -17.99
N TRP A 15 3.97 36.68 -17.01
CA TRP A 15 4.57 35.36 -17.25
C TRP A 15 3.62 34.38 -17.96
N LEU A 16 2.32 34.44 -17.63
CA LEU A 16 1.29 33.61 -18.26
C LEU A 16 1.07 33.97 -19.75
N ILE A 17 1.20 35.24 -20.11
CA ILE A 17 1.09 35.69 -21.52
C ILE A 17 2.32 35.25 -22.34
N TYR A 18 3.53 35.24 -21.75
CA TYR A 18 4.74 34.78 -22.45
C TYR A 18 4.69 33.30 -22.83
N ILE A 19 4.11 32.45 -21.98
CA ILE A 19 3.95 31.01 -22.26
C ILE A 19 2.90 30.76 -23.36
N ILE A 20 1.81 31.53 -23.39
CA ILE A 20 0.76 31.38 -24.40
C ILE A 20 1.28 31.79 -25.80
N SER A 21 2.11 32.83 -25.90
CA SER A 21 2.72 33.24 -27.17
C SER A 21 3.73 32.24 -27.76
N LEU A 22 4.30 31.34 -26.95
CA LEU A 22 5.20 30.28 -27.44
C LEU A 22 4.46 29.06 -28.01
N THR A 23 3.12 29.01 -27.90
CA THR A 23 2.29 27.91 -28.44
C THR A 23 1.57 28.24 -29.75
N LEU A 24 1.84 29.40 -30.36
CA LEU A 24 1.14 29.90 -31.54
C LEU A 24 2.08 30.30 -32.70
N GLN A 25 3.16 29.56 -32.88
CA GLN A 25 3.80 29.41 -34.20
C GLN A 25 3.62 27.94 -34.61
N SER A 26 2.54 27.70 -35.35
CA SER A 26 2.30 26.49 -36.12
C SER A 26 3.54 26.08 -36.90
N ASP A 27 3.87 24.78 -36.90
CA ASP A 27 3.90 24.04 -38.17
C ASP A 27 4.15 22.52 -37.97
N TRP A 28 3.24 21.75 -38.57
CA TRP A 28 3.37 20.36 -39.03
C TRP A 28 3.10 19.23 -38.04
N VAL A 29 1.81 18.86 -38.02
CA VAL A 29 1.34 17.49 -37.81
C VAL A 29 2.05 16.56 -38.80
N SER A 30 3.07 15.85 -38.34
CA SER A 30 3.56 14.59 -38.91
C SER A 30 4.42 13.88 -37.87
N VAL A 31 3.81 13.52 -36.74
CA VAL A 31 4.43 12.57 -35.81
C VAL A 31 4.19 11.17 -36.41
N PRO A 32 5.23 10.39 -36.73
CA PRO A 32 5.05 9.07 -37.30
C PRO A 32 4.25 8.19 -36.33
N LEU A 33 3.35 7.39 -36.91
CA LEU A 33 2.35 6.55 -36.25
C LEU A 33 2.85 5.41 -35.31
N PRO A 34 4.14 5.08 -35.10
CA PRO A 34 4.47 4.03 -34.14
C PRO A 34 4.73 4.51 -32.69
N THR A 35 4.99 5.80 -32.43
CA THR A 35 5.45 6.26 -31.09
C THR A 35 4.33 6.82 -30.20
N VAL A 36 3.24 7.32 -30.78
CA VAL A 36 2.05 7.74 -30.01
C VAL A 36 1.43 6.53 -29.28
N SER A 37 1.53 5.34 -29.87
CA SER A 37 1.06 4.08 -29.29
C SER A 37 1.73 3.79 -27.94
N LEU A 38 3.06 3.88 -27.84
CA LEU A 38 3.77 3.50 -26.61
C LEU A 38 3.53 4.48 -25.45
N PHE A 39 3.47 5.78 -25.74
CA PHE A 39 3.13 6.80 -24.72
C PHE A 39 1.68 6.70 -24.28
N TYR A 40 0.74 6.46 -25.21
CA TYR A 40 -0.67 6.30 -24.88
C TYR A 40 -0.95 4.99 -24.13
N LEU A 41 -0.28 3.89 -24.51
CA LEU A 41 -0.34 2.61 -23.78
C LEU A 41 0.24 2.75 -22.37
N ASN A 42 1.34 3.47 -22.19
CA ASN A 42 1.89 3.77 -20.86
C ASN A 42 0.94 4.65 -20.04
N ALA A 43 0.33 5.69 -20.63
CA ALA A 43 -0.65 6.54 -19.95
C ALA A 43 -1.94 5.77 -19.57
N LEU A 44 -2.43 4.88 -20.44
CA LEU A 44 -3.55 3.97 -20.13
C LEU A 44 -3.18 2.95 -19.05
N LYS A 45 -1.95 2.42 -19.06
CA LYS A 45 -1.45 1.50 -18.03
C LYS A 45 -1.26 2.19 -16.67
N LEU A 46 -0.88 3.46 -16.66
CA LEU A 46 -0.82 4.29 -15.44
C LEU A 46 -2.23 4.66 -14.94
N ARG A 47 -3.18 4.92 -15.85
CA ARG A 47 -4.60 5.13 -15.50
C ARG A 47 -5.26 3.88 -14.92
N SER A 48 -5.05 2.70 -15.51
CA SER A 48 -5.68 1.46 -15.03
C SER A 48 -5.20 1.02 -13.63
N ARG A 49 -3.99 1.43 -13.24
CA ARG A 49 -3.44 1.22 -11.89
C ARG A 49 -4.10 2.08 -10.82
N SER A 50 -4.71 3.21 -11.19
CA SER A 50 -5.42 4.09 -10.24
C SER A 50 -6.86 3.65 -9.95
N GLU A 51 -7.51 2.91 -10.86
CA GLU A 51 -8.95 2.61 -10.77
C GLU A 51 -9.25 1.22 -10.18
N ASN A 52 -8.23 0.38 -9.94
CA ASN A 52 -8.41 -0.99 -9.44
C ASN A 52 -7.89 -1.19 -8.00
N LYS A 53 -7.77 -0.15 -7.19
CA LYS A 53 -7.29 -0.29 -5.80
C LYS A 53 -8.37 -0.90 -4.89
N VAL A 54 -7.93 -1.72 -3.93
CA VAL A 54 -8.75 -2.26 -2.84
C VAL A 54 -8.36 -1.60 -1.52
N THR A 55 -9.33 -1.43 -0.62
CA THR A 55 -9.12 -0.86 0.71
C THR A 55 -8.85 -1.99 1.70
N VAL A 56 -7.77 -1.86 2.47
CA VAL A 56 -7.43 -2.79 3.55
C VAL A 56 -7.39 -2.02 4.86
N HIS A 57 -8.02 -2.57 5.88
CA HIS A 57 -7.98 -2.01 7.23
C HIS A 57 -7.08 -2.86 8.11
N PHE A 58 -6.04 -2.25 8.67
CA PHE A 58 -5.20 -2.86 9.69
C PHE A 58 -5.64 -2.38 11.07
N ILE A 59 -5.71 -3.29 12.05
CA ILE A 59 -5.86 -2.95 13.46
C ILE A 59 -4.51 -3.21 14.12
N ASN A 60 -3.86 -2.15 14.61
CA ASN A 60 -2.59 -2.25 15.32
C ASN A 60 -2.79 -2.87 16.72
N ARG A 61 -1.69 -3.18 17.39
CA ARG A 61 -1.64 -3.69 18.77
C ARG A 61 -2.33 -2.76 19.75
N ASP A 62 -2.21 -1.45 19.54
CA ASP A 62 -2.86 -0.42 20.35
C ASP A 62 -4.37 -0.29 20.09
N GLY A 63 -4.91 -1.08 19.14
CA GLY A 63 -6.30 -1.03 18.72
C GLY A 63 -6.61 0.07 17.70
N GLU A 64 -5.62 0.87 17.29
CA GLU A 64 -5.78 1.86 16.24
C GLU A 64 -6.09 1.21 14.89
N LYS A 65 -7.11 1.73 14.19
CA LYS A 65 -7.50 1.26 12.87
C LYS A 65 -6.90 2.15 11.78
N ILE A 66 -5.98 1.59 11.00
CA ILE A 66 -5.33 2.26 9.87
C ILE A 66 -5.95 1.73 8.57
N SER A 67 -6.27 2.62 7.63
CA SER A 67 -6.91 2.25 6.37
C SER A 67 -6.07 2.67 5.19
N VAL A 68 -5.67 1.72 4.33
CA VAL A 68 -4.77 1.95 3.21
C VAL A 68 -5.35 1.40 1.92
N LYS A 69 -4.88 1.92 0.77
CA LYS A 69 -5.34 1.51 -0.56
C LYS A 69 -4.24 0.81 -1.34
N ALA A 70 -4.41 -0.49 -1.54
CA ALA A 70 -3.44 -1.37 -2.19
C ALA A 70 -3.91 -1.84 -3.56
N SER A 71 -3.00 -2.37 -4.37
CA SER A 71 -3.35 -2.94 -5.67
C SER A 71 -3.63 -4.44 -5.52
N PRO A 72 -4.63 -5.00 -6.23
CA PRO A 72 -4.77 -6.44 -6.36
C PRO A 72 -3.47 -7.05 -6.91
N GLY A 73 -3.04 -8.15 -6.30
CA GLY A 73 -1.75 -8.78 -6.56
C GLY A 73 -0.69 -8.48 -5.50
N ASP A 74 -0.80 -7.37 -4.76
CA ASP A 74 0.09 -7.08 -3.64
C ASP A 74 -0.21 -8.04 -2.47
N THR A 75 0.81 -8.50 -1.77
CA THR A 75 0.61 -9.24 -0.51
C THR A 75 0.30 -8.28 0.63
N LEU A 76 -0.32 -8.76 1.72
CA LEU A 76 -0.54 -7.88 2.88
C LEU A 76 0.77 -7.36 3.47
N LEU A 77 1.87 -8.10 3.35
CA LEU A 77 3.20 -7.62 3.70
C LEU A 77 3.65 -6.47 2.80
N ASP A 78 3.48 -6.60 1.48
CA ASP A 78 3.84 -5.53 0.54
C ASP A 78 3.04 -4.25 0.84
N VAL A 79 1.78 -4.38 1.24
CA VAL A 79 0.95 -3.21 1.62
C VAL A 79 1.52 -2.49 2.83
N VAL A 80 1.92 -3.22 3.87
CA VAL A 80 2.53 -2.64 5.08
C VAL A 80 3.81 -1.90 4.73
N ILE A 81 4.67 -2.50 3.89
CA ILE A 81 5.95 -1.91 3.48
C ILE A 81 5.74 -0.69 2.56
N ASN A 82 4.88 -0.81 1.55
CA ASN A 82 4.66 0.24 0.55
C ASN A 82 3.99 1.48 1.12
N GLU A 83 3.16 1.32 2.14
CA GLU A 83 2.47 2.43 2.82
C GLU A 83 3.19 2.87 4.11
N ASP A 84 4.38 2.32 4.37
CA ASP A 84 5.26 2.66 5.51
C ASP A 84 4.53 2.58 6.86
N LEU A 85 3.79 1.49 7.07
CA LEU A 85 3.05 1.24 8.31
C LEU A 85 4.00 0.73 9.40
N ASP A 86 4.07 1.46 10.50
CA ASP A 86 4.97 1.16 11.62
C ASP A 86 4.40 0.04 12.51
N PHE A 87 4.64 -1.20 12.11
CA PHE A 87 4.38 -2.40 12.90
C PHE A 87 5.70 -3.03 13.33
N ASP A 88 6.10 -2.79 14.58
CA ASP A 88 7.37 -3.27 15.15
C ASP A 88 7.65 -4.74 14.84
N GLY A 89 8.74 -5.00 14.11
CA GLY A 89 9.21 -6.36 13.79
C GLY A 89 8.31 -7.14 12.82
N PHE A 90 7.33 -6.51 12.19
CA PHE A 90 6.46 -7.16 11.21
C PHE A 90 7.24 -7.50 9.93
N GLY A 91 7.14 -8.75 9.47
CA GLY A 91 7.70 -9.16 8.18
C GLY A 91 9.23 -9.32 8.15
N ALA A 92 9.87 -9.69 9.26
CA ALA A 92 11.32 -9.78 9.42
C ALA A 92 12.07 -10.64 8.38
N CYS A 93 11.42 -11.62 7.76
CA CYS A 93 12.00 -12.47 6.72
C CYS A 93 11.69 -12.01 5.28
N GLU A 94 11.05 -10.85 5.11
CA GLU A 94 10.68 -10.28 3.81
C GLU A 94 9.83 -11.23 2.94
N GLY A 95 8.97 -12.03 3.58
CA GLY A 95 8.04 -12.93 2.88
C GLY A 95 8.64 -14.25 2.39
N THR A 96 9.84 -14.61 2.83
CA THR A 96 10.52 -15.88 2.45
C THR A 96 10.04 -17.13 3.19
N LEU A 97 8.89 -17.04 3.90
CA LEU A 97 8.31 -18.12 4.71
C LEU A 97 9.30 -18.72 5.74
N ALA A 98 10.18 -17.88 6.29
CA ALA A 98 11.21 -18.29 7.26
C ALA A 98 10.96 -17.75 8.68
N CYS A 99 9.80 -17.13 8.93
CA CYS A 99 9.39 -16.66 10.25
C CYS A 99 7.86 -16.52 10.32
N SER A 100 7.33 -16.28 11.53
CA SER A 100 5.91 -16.03 11.80
C SER A 100 5.58 -14.55 12.04
N THR A 101 6.50 -13.63 11.72
CA THR A 101 6.37 -12.23 12.12
C THR A 101 5.35 -11.40 11.33
N CYS A 102 4.86 -11.95 10.22
CA CYS A 102 3.78 -11.36 9.41
C CYS A 102 2.40 -11.93 9.78
N HIS A 103 2.28 -12.57 10.95
CA HIS A 103 1.03 -13.14 11.45
C HIS A 103 -0.06 -12.06 11.56
N LEU A 104 -1.22 -12.36 10.96
CA LEU A 104 -2.42 -11.54 10.98
C LEU A 104 -3.62 -12.40 11.34
N ILE A 105 -4.59 -11.80 12.03
CA ILE A 105 -5.84 -12.43 12.43
C ILE A 105 -6.99 -11.80 11.64
N PHE A 106 -7.86 -12.64 11.07
CA PHE A 106 -9.00 -12.23 10.26
C PHE A 106 -10.32 -12.58 10.95
N ASN A 107 -11.40 -11.92 10.54
CA ASN A 107 -12.74 -12.42 10.86
C ASN A 107 -13.05 -13.67 10.03
N GLU A 108 -13.96 -14.51 10.53
CA GLU A 108 -14.30 -15.78 9.89
C GLU A 108 -14.77 -15.62 8.43
N GLU A 109 -15.53 -14.57 8.14
CA GLU A 109 -16.06 -14.31 6.79
C GLU A 109 -14.96 -14.00 5.78
N VAL A 110 -13.91 -13.29 6.19
CA VAL A 110 -12.76 -13.02 5.32
C VAL A 110 -11.87 -14.24 5.25
N TYR A 111 -11.61 -14.91 6.38
CA TYR A 111 -10.78 -16.11 6.43
C TYR A 111 -11.25 -17.17 5.44
N LYS A 112 -12.57 -17.42 5.35
CA LYS A 112 -13.18 -18.35 4.38
C LYS A 112 -12.92 -18.00 2.91
N LYS A 113 -12.54 -16.74 2.61
CA LYS A 113 -12.21 -16.26 1.25
C LYS A 113 -10.71 -16.37 0.92
N LEU A 114 -9.84 -16.55 1.92
CA LEU A 114 -8.37 -16.54 1.75
C LEU A 114 -7.79 -17.85 1.18
N GLY A 115 -8.64 -18.83 0.89
CA GLY A 115 -8.22 -20.16 0.43
C GLY A 115 -7.60 -21.02 1.53
N PRO A 116 -7.20 -22.25 1.19
CA PRO A 116 -6.59 -23.18 2.15
C PRO A 116 -5.21 -22.69 2.58
N VAL A 117 -4.83 -23.04 3.81
CA VAL A 117 -3.48 -22.88 4.34
C VAL A 117 -2.61 -24.03 3.82
N THR A 118 -1.35 -23.78 3.47
CA THR A 118 -0.41 -24.84 3.10
C THR A 118 0.26 -25.44 4.33
N ASP A 119 0.81 -26.64 4.21
CA ASP A 119 1.49 -27.31 5.31
C ASP A 119 2.71 -26.50 5.78
N GLU A 120 3.49 -25.93 4.85
CA GLU A 120 4.64 -25.08 5.18
C GLU A 120 4.24 -23.76 5.86
N GLU A 121 3.09 -23.19 5.50
CA GLU A 121 2.55 -22.01 6.19
C GLU A 121 2.11 -22.39 7.62
N MET A 122 1.46 -23.54 7.79
CA MET A 122 1.06 -24.05 9.10
C MET A 122 2.26 -24.32 10.02
N ASP A 123 3.32 -24.94 9.49
CA ASP A 123 4.56 -25.18 10.25
C ASP A 123 5.13 -23.88 10.84
N MET A 124 5.04 -22.78 10.09
CA MET A 124 5.47 -21.46 10.57
C MET A 124 4.44 -20.80 11.49
N LEU A 125 3.14 -20.97 11.24
CA LEU A 125 2.06 -20.45 12.10
C LEU A 125 2.07 -21.09 13.49
N ASP A 126 2.48 -22.35 13.63
CA ASP A 126 2.60 -23.03 14.93
C ASP A 126 3.63 -22.35 15.86
N LEU A 127 4.56 -21.59 15.28
CA LEU A 127 5.53 -20.77 16.02
C LEU A 127 5.01 -19.35 16.32
N ALA A 128 3.82 -18.98 15.84
CA ALA A 128 3.25 -17.65 16.01
C ALA A 128 2.67 -17.46 17.43
N TYR A 129 2.88 -16.28 17.99
CA TYR A 129 2.28 -15.92 19.28
C TYR A 129 0.80 -15.57 19.10
N GLY A 130 -0.05 -16.11 19.98
CA GLY A 130 -1.49 -15.81 19.93
C GLY A 130 -2.18 -16.36 18.68
N LEU A 131 -1.73 -17.54 18.21
CA LEU A 131 -2.35 -18.26 17.11
C LEU A 131 -3.85 -18.51 17.38
N THR A 132 -4.67 -18.33 16.36
CA THR A 132 -6.13 -18.54 16.36
C THR A 132 -6.56 -19.28 15.10
N ASP A 133 -7.78 -19.83 15.10
CA ASP A 133 -8.35 -20.57 13.96
C ASP A 133 -8.46 -19.74 12.66
N THR A 134 -8.43 -18.41 12.76
CA THR A 134 -8.50 -17.48 11.62
C THR A 134 -7.18 -16.76 11.37
N SER A 135 -6.07 -17.32 11.85
CA SER A 135 -4.72 -16.81 11.66
C SER A 135 -4.14 -17.20 10.32
N ARG A 136 -3.40 -16.28 9.70
CA ARG A 136 -2.64 -16.51 8.47
C ARG A 136 -1.36 -15.70 8.48
N LEU A 137 -0.39 -16.11 7.65
CA LEU A 137 0.79 -15.29 7.37
C LEU A 137 0.45 -14.27 6.29
N GLY A 138 0.49 -12.99 6.63
CA GLY A 138 0.15 -11.88 5.72
C GLY A 138 0.99 -11.86 4.43
N CYS A 139 2.22 -12.39 4.47
CA CYS A 139 3.06 -12.51 3.28
C CYS A 139 2.57 -13.56 2.27
N GLN A 140 1.72 -14.50 2.69
CA GLN A 140 1.13 -15.52 1.81
C GLN A 140 -0.24 -15.12 1.26
N ILE A 141 -0.81 -14.00 1.74
CA ILE A 141 -2.11 -13.53 1.31
C ILE A 141 -1.95 -12.47 0.23
N CYS A 142 -2.25 -12.85 -1.01
CA CYS A 142 -2.35 -11.92 -2.13
C CYS A 142 -3.73 -11.23 -2.15
N LEU A 143 -3.72 -9.91 -2.30
CA LEU A 143 -4.95 -9.14 -2.42
C LEU A 143 -5.67 -9.43 -3.73
N THR A 144 -6.98 -9.60 -3.63
CA THR A 144 -7.87 -9.74 -4.76
C THR A 144 -9.02 -8.75 -4.62
N LYS A 145 -9.76 -8.51 -5.70
CA LYS A 145 -10.89 -7.56 -5.69
C LYS A 145 -12.01 -7.95 -4.71
N SER A 146 -12.15 -9.23 -4.36
CA SER A 146 -13.14 -9.72 -3.40
C SER A 146 -12.75 -9.45 -1.94
N LEU A 147 -11.51 -9.01 -1.71
CA LEU A 147 -10.96 -8.62 -0.41
C LEU A 147 -10.99 -7.10 -0.22
N ASP A 148 -11.85 -6.37 -0.95
CA ASP A 148 -12.07 -4.96 -0.69
C ASP A 148 -12.79 -4.76 0.66
N GLY A 149 -12.24 -3.87 1.50
CA GLY A 149 -12.77 -3.54 2.81
C GLY A 149 -12.45 -4.56 3.91
N ILE A 150 -11.49 -5.46 3.70
CA ILE A 150 -11.12 -6.45 4.73
C ILE A 150 -10.49 -5.79 5.95
N VAL A 151 -10.60 -6.48 7.09
CA VAL A 151 -9.95 -6.09 8.34
C VAL A 151 -8.95 -7.16 8.73
N ALA A 152 -7.69 -6.77 8.86
CA ALA A 152 -6.60 -7.61 9.33
C ALA A 152 -6.10 -7.06 10.68
N ARG A 153 -6.07 -7.89 11.71
CA ARG A 153 -5.59 -7.51 13.04
C ARG A 153 -4.18 -8.00 13.26
N VAL A 154 -3.30 -7.12 13.74
CA VAL A 154 -1.95 -7.45 14.20
C VAL A 154 -2.06 -7.99 15.65
N PRO A 155 -1.50 -9.17 15.97
CA PRO A 155 -1.50 -9.70 17.33
C PRO A 155 -0.62 -8.86 18.28
N GLU A 156 -0.91 -8.91 19.59
CA GLU A 156 -0.25 -8.09 20.62
C GLU A 156 1.26 -8.34 20.77
N SER A 157 1.76 -9.51 20.38
CA SER A 157 3.20 -9.76 20.33
C SER A 157 3.58 -10.57 19.12
N VAL A 158 4.77 -10.30 18.60
CA VAL A 158 5.36 -11.01 17.47
C VAL A 158 6.60 -11.69 18.02
N ALA A 159 6.60 -13.02 18.07
CA ALA A 159 7.73 -13.76 18.62
C ALA A 159 8.91 -13.68 17.63
N ASP A 160 9.92 -12.87 17.95
CA ASP A 160 11.28 -13.12 17.47
C ASP A 160 11.97 -14.00 18.52
N ILE A 161 12.25 -15.26 18.14
CA ILE A 161 12.95 -16.25 18.98
C ILE A 161 14.31 -15.72 19.49
N ARG A 162 14.83 -14.63 18.93
CA ARG A 162 16.09 -13.99 19.37
C ARG A 162 15.98 -13.10 20.60
N GLN A 163 14.78 -12.74 21.09
CA GLN A 163 14.67 -11.96 22.33
C GLN A 163 14.59 -12.87 23.56
N THR A 164 15.73 -13.46 23.96
CA THR A 164 15.87 -13.96 25.33
C THR A 164 15.92 -12.76 26.28
N LYS A 165 14.83 -12.52 27.01
CA LYS A 165 14.86 -11.71 28.23
C LYS A 165 15.61 -12.50 29.32
N ASP A 166 16.93 -12.53 29.24
CA ASP A 166 17.77 -12.90 30.38
C ASP A 166 18.05 -11.64 31.18
N GLY A 167 17.01 -11.19 31.87
CA GLY A 167 17.02 -10.02 32.74
C GLY A 167 16.08 -10.25 33.90
N SER A 168 16.33 -11.30 34.68
CA SER A 168 15.66 -11.49 35.96
C SER A 168 16.60 -12.12 36.99
N SER A 169 16.96 -11.25 37.95
CA SER A 169 17.26 -11.51 39.37
C SER A 169 18.53 -12.27 39.74
#